data_AF-A0A938G9Z8-F1
#
_entry.id   AF-A0A938G9Z8-F1
#
_cell.length_a   1.000
_cell.length_b   1.000
_cell.length_c   1.000
_cell.angle_alpha   90.00
_cell.angle_beta   90.00
_cell.angle_gamma   90.00
#
_symmetry.space_group_name_H-M   'P 1'
#
loop_
_entity.id
_entity.type
_entity.pdbx_description
1 polymer ?
#
loop_
_entity_poly.entity_id
_entity_poly.type
_entity_poly.pdbx_seq_one_letter_code
_entity_poly.pdbx_strand_id
1 'polypeptide(L)'
;MKSLTNLKKPFGTAKMVRIKSVRYLAWEDAFDVEFEDGLSFLQPQRTIRKSNRISPKAVPVEVVLDEECRIGFTVRYDNGQAAEVSWAFIRELPPKKQTNTRY
;
A
#
# COMPACT_ATOMS: atom_id res chain seq x y z
N MET A 1 -19.66 5.59 -1.66
CA MET A 1 -19.15 4.36 -1.01
C MET A 1 -18.41 4.80 0.26
N LYS A 2 -18.73 4.30 1.46
CA LYS A 2 -18.02 4.70 2.69
C LYS A 2 -16.63 4.06 2.66
N SER A 3 -15.61 4.87 2.38
CA SER A 3 -14.21 4.45 2.48
C SER A 3 -13.90 4.08 3.93
N LEU A 4 -13.61 2.79 4.17
CA LEU A 4 -13.23 2.25 5.48
C LEU A 4 -11.77 2.58 5.79
N THR A 5 -11.40 3.86 5.78
CA THR A 5 -10.06 4.37 6.10
C THR A 5 -9.55 3.93 7.48
N ASN A 6 -10.41 3.39 8.34
CA ASN A 6 -10.09 2.93 9.70
C ASN A 6 -9.91 1.40 9.86
N LEU A 7 -9.73 0.63 8.79
CA LEU A 7 -9.47 -0.81 8.91
C LEU A 7 -7.99 -1.15 9.16
N LYS A 8 -7.06 -0.21 8.95
CA LYS A 8 -5.65 -0.46 9.25
C LYS A 8 -5.47 -0.74 10.74
N LYS A 9 -4.69 -1.76 11.06
CA LYS A 9 -4.37 -2.14 12.44
C LYS A 9 -3.13 -1.40 12.92
N PRO A 10 -2.91 -1.27 14.25
CA PRO A 10 -1.62 -0.81 14.76
C PRO A 10 -0.45 -1.64 14.20
N PHE A 11 0.72 -1.01 14.06
CA PHE A 11 1.94 -1.67 13.63
C PHE A 11 2.23 -2.94 14.43
N GLY A 12 2.51 -4.04 13.73
CA GLY A 12 2.84 -5.35 14.31
C GLY A 12 1.66 -6.12 14.90
N THR A 13 0.42 -5.71 14.61
CA THR A 13 -0.79 -6.36 15.19
C THR A 13 -1.73 -6.96 14.14
N ALA A 14 -1.52 -6.69 12.85
CA ALA A 14 -2.31 -7.35 11.81
C ALA A 14 -1.86 -8.80 11.62
N LYS A 15 -2.81 -9.70 11.32
CA LYS A 15 -2.50 -11.08 10.92
C LYS A 15 -2.14 -11.11 9.45
N MET A 16 -1.08 -11.83 9.11
CA MET A 16 -0.62 -12.00 7.73
C MET A 16 -1.70 -12.67 6.87
N VAL A 17 -2.03 -12.05 5.74
CA VAL A 17 -3.02 -12.53 4.75
C VAL A 17 -2.51 -12.14 3.38
N ARG A 18 -2.54 -13.05 2.41
CA ARG A 18 -2.05 -12.77 1.06
C ARG A 18 -2.90 -11.74 0.33
N ILE A 19 -2.24 -11.00 -0.56
CA ILE A 19 -2.90 -10.13 -1.52
C ILE A 19 -3.48 -11.01 -2.63
N LYS A 20 -4.78 -10.89 -2.88
CA LYS A 20 -5.50 -11.62 -3.92
C LYS A 20 -5.41 -10.90 -5.27
N SER A 21 -5.61 -9.59 -5.27
CA SER A 21 -5.54 -8.78 -6.50
C SER A 21 -5.13 -7.34 -6.20
N VAL A 22 -4.49 -6.69 -7.17
CA VAL A 22 -4.18 -5.25 -7.15
C VAL A 22 -4.56 -4.66 -8.48
N ARG A 23 -5.27 -3.53 -8.48
CA ARG A 23 -5.56 -2.77 -9.70
C ARG A 23 -5.47 -1.27 -9.44
N TYR A 24 -4.97 -0.52 -10.42
CA TYR A 24 -5.01 0.95 -10.37
C TYR A 24 -6.37 1.45 -10.86
N LEU A 25 -7.03 2.28 -10.06
CA LEU A 25 -8.28 2.95 -10.37
C LEU A 25 -7.97 4.41 -10.71
N ALA A 26 -7.74 4.71 -11.99
CA ALA A 26 -7.34 6.04 -12.45
C ALA A 26 -8.32 7.15 -12.03
N TRP A 27 -9.61 6.83 -11.96
CA TRP A 27 -10.66 7.77 -11.57
C TRP A 27 -10.64 8.13 -10.07
N GLU A 28 -10.07 7.28 -9.21
CA GLU A 28 -9.88 7.52 -7.77
C GLU A 28 -8.44 7.93 -7.40
N ASP A 29 -7.51 7.93 -8.38
CA ASP A 29 -6.06 8.06 -8.17
C ASP A 29 -5.53 7.14 -7.03
N ALA A 30 -5.99 5.89 -7.04
CA ALA A 30 -5.72 4.93 -5.97
C ALA A 30 -5.57 3.50 -6.50
N PHE A 31 -4.91 2.65 -5.70
CA PHE A 31 -4.82 1.22 -5.93
C PHE A 31 -5.85 0.51 -5.07
N ASP A 32 -6.70 -0.29 -5.70
CA ASP A 32 -7.58 -1.20 -5.00
C ASP A 32 -6.84 -2.51 -4.75
N VAL A 33 -6.66 -2.84 -3.47
CA VAL A 33 -5.90 -3.99 -3.00
C VAL A 33 -6.85 -4.93 -2.25
N GLU A 34 -7.14 -6.07 -2.86
CA GLU A 34 -8.01 -7.11 -2.29
C GLU A 34 -7.16 -8.19 -1.60
N PHE A 35 -7.60 -8.66 -0.44
CA PHE A 35 -6.96 -9.69 0.36
C PHE A 35 -7.79 -10.98 0.39
N GLU A 36 -7.14 -12.10 0.67
CA GLU A 36 -7.82 -13.41 0.76
C GLU A 36 -8.84 -13.50 1.92
N ASP A 37 -8.76 -12.61 2.91
CA ASP A 37 -9.75 -12.51 4.01
C ASP A 37 -11.02 -11.74 3.61
N GLY A 38 -11.14 -11.35 2.34
CA GLY A 38 -12.28 -10.62 1.80
C GLY A 38 -12.24 -9.11 2.04
N LEU A 39 -11.19 -8.60 2.69
CA LEU A 39 -11.02 -7.15 2.87
C LEU A 39 -10.41 -6.52 1.63
N SER A 40 -10.82 -5.28 1.35
CA SER A 40 -10.26 -4.46 0.28
C SER A 40 -9.89 -3.09 0.81
N PHE A 41 -8.77 -2.55 0.33
CA PHE A 41 -8.26 -1.24 0.72
C PHE A 41 -8.01 -0.41 -0.53
N LEU A 42 -8.57 0.79 -0.54
CA LEU A 42 -8.16 1.83 -1.49
C LEU A 42 -6.93 2.53 -0.92
N GLN A 43 -5.78 2.26 -1.53
CA GLN A 43 -4.51 2.86 -1.18
C GLN A 43 -4.20 4.02 -2.14
N PRO A 44 -4.27 5.29 -1.68
CA PRO A 44 -4.04 6.44 -2.55
C PRO A 44 -2.63 6.44 -3.14
N GLN A 45 -2.53 6.76 -4.42
CA GLN A 45 -1.26 6.85 -5.13
C GLN A 45 -0.35 7.91 -4.50
N ARG A 46 -0.91 9.04 -4.06
CA ARG A 46 -0.17 10.10 -3.35
C ARG A 46 0.62 9.57 -2.15
N THR A 47 0.06 8.63 -1.39
CA THR A 47 0.71 8.04 -0.21
C THR A 47 1.87 7.13 -0.61
N ILE A 48 1.67 6.30 -1.63
CA ILE A 48 2.72 5.42 -2.18
C ILE A 48 3.89 6.24 -2.72
N ARG A 49 3.59 7.28 -3.53
CA ARG A 49 4.62 8.18 -4.08
C ARG A 49 5.44 8.84 -2.96
N LYS A 50 4.76 9.38 -1.95
CA LYS A 50 5.42 10.06 -0.81
C LYS A 50 6.37 9.11 -0.08
N SER A 51 5.94 7.89 0.22
CA SER A 51 6.73 6.92 0.97
C SER A 51 7.92 6.36 0.17
N ASN A 52 7.76 6.22 -1.15
CA ASN A 52 8.79 5.69 -2.05
C ASN A 52 9.63 6.77 -2.74
N ARG A 53 9.43 8.06 -2.42
CA ARG A 53 10.13 9.20 -3.04
C ARG A 53 9.96 9.27 -4.57
N ILE A 54 8.78 8.89 -5.04
CA ILE A 54 8.41 8.96 -6.46
C ILE A 54 8.02 10.39 -6.83
N SER A 55 8.39 10.83 -8.03
CA SER A 55 8.00 12.14 -8.55
C SER A 55 6.48 12.33 -8.51
N PRO A 56 5.97 13.51 -8.07
CA PRO A 56 4.54 13.81 -8.08
C PRO A 56 3.89 13.74 -9.46
N LYS A 57 4.69 13.85 -10.54
CA LYS A 57 4.22 13.81 -11.93
C LYS A 57 4.27 12.40 -12.55
N ALA A 58 4.91 11.44 -11.90
CA ALA A 58 5.12 10.10 -12.46
C ALA A 58 3.81 9.32 -12.56
N VAL A 59 3.45 8.81 -13.74
CA VAL A 59 2.19 8.10 -13.99
C VAL A 59 2.41 6.60 -13.87
N PRO A 60 1.56 5.83 -13.15
CA PRO A 60 1.68 4.37 -13.08
C PRO A 60 1.42 3.78 -14.47
N VAL A 61 2.28 2.89 -14.92
CA VAL A 61 2.14 2.19 -16.20
C VAL A 61 1.93 0.69 -16.03
N GLU A 62 2.39 0.13 -14.92
CA GLU A 62 2.29 -1.29 -14.64
C GLU A 62 2.22 -1.55 -13.13
N VAL A 63 1.47 -2.58 -12.75
CA VAL A 63 1.42 -3.11 -11.39
C VAL A 63 1.77 -4.59 -11.45
N VAL A 64 2.82 -4.98 -10.72
CA VAL A 64 3.29 -6.36 -10.67
C VAL A 64 3.07 -6.88 -9.25
N LEU A 65 2.17 -7.86 -9.10
CA LEU A 65 1.97 -8.55 -7.83
C LEU A 65 3.10 -9.56 -7.61
N ASP A 66 3.60 -9.67 -6.39
CA ASP A 66 4.52 -10.75 -6.00
C ASP A 66 3.85 -12.11 -6.21
N GLU A 67 4.38 -12.92 -7.13
CA GLU A 67 3.77 -14.19 -7.56
C GLU A 67 3.91 -15.30 -6.53
N GLU A 68 5.02 -15.31 -5.77
CA GLU A 68 5.36 -16.43 -4.88
C GLU A 68 4.69 -16.25 -3.52
N CYS A 69 4.98 -15.15 -2.84
CA CYS A 69 4.51 -14.95 -1.46
C CYS A 69 3.20 -14.16 -1.41
N ARG A 70 2.90 -13.36 -2.44
CA ARG A 70 1.77 -12.42 -2.51
C ARG A 70 1.71 -11.48 -1.31
N ILE A 71 2.89 -11.01 -0.87
CA ILE A 71 3.05 -10.16 0.32
C ILE A 71 3.36 -8.70 -0.01
N GLY A 72 3.26 -8.35 -1.28
CA GLY A 72 3.47 -7.00 -1.76
C GLY A 72 3.28 -6.92 -3.27
N PHE A 73 3.47 -5.73 -3.81
CA PHE A 73 3.46 -5.49 -5.24
C PHE A 73 4.38 -4.32 -5.58
N THR A 74 4.79 -4.26 -6.84
CA THR A 74 5.59 -3.17 -7.40
C THR A 74 4.73 -2.35 -8.35
N VAL A 75 4.75 -1.02 -8.19
CA VAL A 75 4.19 -0.07 -9.15
C VAL A 75 5.33 0.49 -9.98
N ARG A 76 5.32 0.28 -11.29
CA ARG A 76 6.26 0.90 -12.23
C ARG A 76 5.65 2.14 -12.85
N TYR A 77 6.46 3.17 -13.03
CA TYR A 77 6.06 4.46 -13.54
C TYR A 77 6.67 4.75 -14.91
N ASP A 78 6.02 5.64 -15.66
CA ASP A 78 6.43 6.11 -16.99
C ASP A 78 7.85 6.67 -17.06
N ASN A 79 8.34 7.25 -15.98
CA ASN A 79 9.67 7.84 -15.87
C ASN A 79 10.75 6.85 -15.39
N GLY A 80 10.46 5.55 -15.39
CA GLY A 80 11.37 4.48 -14.97
C GLY A 80 11.51 4.31 -13.45
N GLN A 81 10.84 5.13 -12.64
CA GLN A 81 10.79 4.91 -11.20
C GLN A 81 9.93 3.68 -10.86
N ALA A 82 10.22 3.05 -9.71
CA ALA A 82 9.42 1.95 -9.17
C ALA A 82 9.15 2.17 -7.68
N ALA A 83 7.96 1.82 -7.22
CA ALA A 83 7.59 1.83 -5.83
C ALA A 83 7.25 0.40 -5.38
N GLU A 84 7.91 -0.06 -4.33
CA GLU A 84 7.54 -1.31 -3.66
C GLU A 84 6.51 -1.01 -2.58
N VAL A 85 5.46 -1.82 -2.54
CA VAL A 85 4.35 -1.66 -1.61
C VAL A 85 4.16 -2.99 -0.89
N SER A 86 4.52 -3.02 0.38
CA SER A 86 4.39 -4.21 1.20
C SER A 86 2.98 -4.38 1.75
N TRP A 87 2.63 -5.63 2.07
CA TRP A 87 1.42 -5.99 2.80
C TRP A 87 1.21 -5.11 4.05
N ALA A 88 2.27 -4.92 4.86
CA ALA A 88 2.20 -4.15 6.10
C ALA A 88 1.88 -2.67 5.84
N PHE A 89 2.41 -2.10 4.75
CA PHE A 89 2.09 -0.73 4.36
C PHE A 89 0.58 -0.54 4.12
N ILE A 90 -0.10 -1.55 3.58
CA ILE A 90 -1.54 -1.51 3.33
C ILE A 90 -2.33 -1.81 4.61
N ARG A 91 -1.89 -2.78 5.42
CA ARG A 91 -2.67 -3.32 6.54
C ARG A 91 -2.45 -2.61 7.86
N GLU A 92 -1.33 -1.92 8.01
CA GLU A 92 -0.92 -1.37 9.28
C GLU A 92 -0.74 0.14 9.23
N LEU A 93 -1.00 0.77 10.38
CA LEU A 93 -0.61 2.13 10.66
C LEU A 93 0.91 2.17 10.88
N PRO A 94 1.58 3.29 10.57
CA PRO A 94 2.98 3.48 10.92
C PRO A 94 3.20 3.28 12.42
N PRO A 95 4.38 2.79 12.85
CA PRO A 95 4.70 2.70 14.26
C PRO A 95 4.57 4.06 14.94
N LYS A 96 3.97 4.09 16.13
CA LYS A 96 3.95 5.31 16.94
C LYS A 96 5.39 5.68 17.28
N LYS A 97 5.75 6.96 17.14
CA LYS A 97 7.05 7.44 17.62
C LYS A 97 7.16 7.10 19.10
N GLN A 98 8.14 6.27 19.47
CA GLN A 98 8.51 6.11 20.87
C GLN A 98 9.17 7.41 21.30
N THR A 99 8.47 8.19 22.14
CA THR A 99 9.10 9.29 22.87
C THR A 99 10.03 8.64 23.88
N ASN A 100 11.31 8.56 23.54
CA ASN A 100 12.33 8.00 24.41
C ASN A 100 12.60 9.01 25.54
N THR A 101 11.77 9.01 26.58
CA THR A 101 12.11 9.67 27.84
C THR A 101 13.15 8.79 28.51
N ARG A 102 14.42 9.03 28.20
CA ARG A 102 15.54 8.48 28.96
C ARG A 102 15.52 9.17 30.33
N TYR A 103 15.32 8.40 31.39
CA TYR A 103 15.63 8.78 32.76
C TYR A 103 17.14 8.72 32.98
#